data_AF-A0ABD6RKK1-F1
#
_entry.id   AF-A0ABD6RKK1-F1
#
_cell.length_a   1.000
_cell.length_b   1.000
_cell.length_c   1.000
_cell.angle_alpha   90.00
_cell.angle_beta   90.00
_cell.angle_gamma   90.00
#
_symmetry.space_group_name_H-M   'P 1'
#
loop_
_entity.id
_entity.type
_entity.pdbx_description
1 polymer ?
#
loop_
_entity_poly.entity_id
_entity_poly.type
_entity_poly.pdbx_seq_one_letter_code
_entity_poly.pdbx_strand_id
1 'polypeptide(L)'
;MLIKLKNKMEFEVSKIGNIKLGEFGIHFSEQPPYFLEGISIIEVRNGRYNLVFTERRKITSEISELDDDEVTYQILKIIIKNISSQKIDEKDVDLIDKLIKNNEFEKVSQLVEKVQENRYQYEKELFEKISPLYALWFEKEHQ
;
A
#
# COMPACT_ATOMS: atom_id res chain seq x y z
N MET A 1 23.07 0.55 -2.81
CA MET A 1 22.01 0.15 -3.77
C MET A 1 20.74 0.97 -3.63
N LEU A 2 20.54 1.56 -2.46
CA LEU A 2 19.40 2.39 -2.08
C LEU A 2 18.94 3.45 -3.12
N ILE A 3 19.86 4.16 -3.77
CA ILE A 3 19.51 5.14 -4.82
C ILE A 3 18.84 4.46 -6.03
N LYS A 4 19.37 3.30 -6.45
CA LYS A 4 18.80 2.53 -7.56
C LYS A 4 17.40 2.03 -7.21
N LEU A 5 17.23 1.52 -5.98
CA LEU A 5 15.95 1.09 -5.46
C LEU A 5 14.95 2.25 -5.40
N LYS A 6 15.37 3.42 -4.89
CA LYS A 6 14.54 4.64 -4.87
C LYS A 6 14.07 5.02 -6.26
N ASN A 7 14.98 5.10 -7.24
CA ASN A 7 14.64 5.47 -8.61
C ASN A 7 13.68 4.45 -9.25
N LYS A 8 13.86 3.16 -8.98
CA LYS A 8 12.93 2.11 -9.40
C LYS A 8 11.54 2.35 -8.82
N MET A 9 11.44 2.56 -7.50
CA MET A 9 10.15 2.84 -6.86
C MET A 9 9.49 4.11 -7.38
N GLU A 10 10.23 5.21 -7.54
CA GLU A 10 9.70 6.45 -8.11
C GLU A 10 9.17 6.23 -9.54
N PHE A 11 9.89 5.44 -10.34
CA PHE A 11 9.44 5.06 -11.68
C PHE A 11 8.15 4.22 -11.64
N GLU A 12 8.09 3.17 -10.81
CA GLU A 12 6.90 2.32 -10.70
C GLU A 12 5.67 3.10 -10.19
N VAL A 13 5.86 3.95 -9.19
CA VAL A 13 4.80 4.80 -8.63
C VAL A 13 4.29 5.82 -9.67
N SER A 14 5.16 6.33 -10.54
CA SER A 14 4.76 7.27 -11.60
C SER A 14 3.75 6.69 -12.60
N LYS A 15 3.68 5.35 -12.71
CA LYS A 15 2.69 4.66 -13.57
C LYS A 15 1.26 4.72 -13.01
N ILE A 16 1.11 4.99 -11.72
CA ILE A 16 -0.18 5.10 -11.03
C ILE A 16 -0.67 6.56 -11.06
N GLY A 17 0.26 7.52 -10.94
CA GLY A 17 -0.04 8.94 -10.94
C GLY A 17 1.12 9.79 -10.43
N ASN A 18 0.87 11.08 -10.24
CA ASN A 18 1.86 12.01 -9.69
C ASN A 18 1.92 11.90 -8.15
N ILE A 19 2.45 10.79 -7.66
CA ILE A 19 2.53 10.45 -6.24
C ILE A 19 3.98 10.65 -5.75
N LYS A 20 4.15 11.31 -4.61
CA LYS A 20 5.47 11.45 -3.98
C LYS A 20 5.59 10.49 -2.81
N LEU A 21 6.65 9.67 -2.80
CA LEU A 21 6.92 8.72 -1.70
C LEU A 21 6.95 9.41 -0.32
N GLY A 22 7.44 10.65 -0.25
CA GLY A 22 7.45 11.44 0.99
C GLY A 22 6.07 11.79 1.55
N GLU A 23 5.02 11.87 0.71
CA GLU A 23 3.63 12.10 1.16
C GLU A 23 3.08 10.90 1.94
N PHE A 24 3.68 9.72 1.74
CA PHE A 24 3.34 8.48 2.44
C PHE A 24 4.28 8.21 3.62
N GLY A 25 5.14 9.17 3.98
CA GLY A 25 6.11 9.01 5.06
C GLY A 25 7.16 7.94 4.77
N ILE A 26 7.49 7.71 3.49
CA ILE A 26 8.49 6.71 3.07
C ILE A 26 9.86 7.39 2.99
N HIS A 27 10.79 6.88 3.79
CA HIS A 27 12.15 7.39 3.93
C HIS A 27 13.16 6.32 3.53
N PHE A 28 14.22 6.71 2.84
CA PHE A 28 15.33 5.83 2.46
C PHE A 28 16.54 6.17 3.33
N SER A 29 17.12 5.18 4.02
CA SER A 29 18.31 5.38 4.86
C SER A 29 19.27 4.20 4.77
N GLU A 30 20.56 4.44 4.96
CA GLU A 30 21.54 3.36 5.17
C GLU A 30 21.68 3.02 6.66
N GLN A 31 21.44 3.99 7.55
CA GLN A 31 21.40 3.84 9.01
C GLN A 31 20.81 5.12 9.63
N PRO A 32 19.54 5.12 10.06
CA PRO A 32 18.95 6.34 10.58
C PRO A 32 19.47 6.62 12.01
N PRO A 33 19.93 7.86 12.32
CA PRO A 33 20.32 8.24 13.68
C PRO A 33 19.12 8.22 14.66
N TYR A 34 17.90 8.27 14.10
CA TYR A 34 16.63 8.04 14.77
C TYR A 34 15.59 7.66 13.71
N PHE A 35 14.64 6.79 14.05
CA PHE A 35 13.57 6.43 13.12
C PHE A 35 12.56 7.57 12.99
N LEU A 36 12.39 8.06 11.75
CA LEU A 36 11.34 9.00 11.40
C LEU A 36 9.97 8.31 11.47
N GLU A 37 8.93 9.07 11.77
CA GLU A 37 7.57 8.55 11.69
C GLU A 37 7.22 8.17 10.24
N GLY A 38 6.59 7.00 10.08
CA GLY A 38 6.31 6.39 8.79
C GLY A 38 7.12 5.12 8.55
N ILE A 39 7.59 4.94 7.31
CA ILE A 39 8.24 3.71 6.83
C ILE A 39 9.68 4.05 6.45
N SER A 40 10.64 3.43 7.13
CA SER A 40 12.05 3.54 6.78
C SER A 40 12.51 2.31 6.01
N ILE A 41 13.07 2.52 4.82
CA ILE A 41 13.69 1.50 3.97
C ILE A 41 15.19 1.54 4.24
N ILE A 42 15.71 0.48 4.85
CA ILE A 42 17.09 0.42 5.35
C ILE A 42 17.86 -0.66 4.61
N GLU A 43 18.93 -0.30 3.90
CA GLU A 43 19.83 -1.29 3.27
C GLU A 43 20.71 -1.95 4.34
N VAL A 44 20.51 -3.25 4.59
CA VAL A 44 21.22 -4.00 5.66
C VAL A 44 22.39 -4.82 5.16
N ARG A 45 22.34 -5.28 3.91
CA ARG A 45 23.44 -5.94 3.19
C ARG A 45 23.20 -5.76 1.70
N ASN A 46 24.24 -5.95 0.89
CA ASN A 46 24.24 -5.74 -0.57
C ASN A 46 22.90 -6.10 -1.27
N GLY A 47 22.05 -5.09 -1.54
CA GLY A 47 20.76 -5.27 -2.21
C GLY A 47 19.65 -5.96 -1.38
N ARG A 48 19.75 -5.92 -0.05
CA ARG A 48 18.77 -6.44 0.89
C ARG A 48 18.38 -5.35 1.88
N TYR A 49 17.10 -5.24 2.13
CA TYR A 49 16.54 -4.12 2.87
C TYR A 49 15.58 -4.59 3.97
N ASN A 50 15.51 -3.77 5.01
CA ASN A 50 14.49 -3.87 6.02
C ASN A 50 13.49 -2.72 5.86
N LEU A 51 12.21 -3.03 5.95
CA LEU A 51 11.12 -2.06 6.09
C LEU A 51 10.80 -1.92 7.56
N VAL A 52 11.13 -0.76 8.14
CA VAL A 52 10.88 -0.46 9.55
C VAL A 52 9.72 0.52 9.67
N PHE A 53 8.66 0.09 10.35
CA PHE A 53 7.47 0.89 10.60
C PHE A 53 7.62 1.57 11.96
N THR A 54 7.45 2.89 11.98
CA THR A 54 7.65 3.70 13.19
C THR A 54 6.47 4.64 13.40
N GLU A 55 5.90 4.58 14.60
CA GLU A 55 4.84 5.49 15.06
C GLU A 55 5.25 6.08 16.40
N ARG A 56 5.02 7.39 16.61
CA ARG A 56 5.38 8.06 17.88
C ARG A 56 6.82 7.78 18.32
N ARG A 57 7.75 7.73 17.36
CA ARG A 57 9.19 7.41 17.54
C ARG A 57 9.49 6.03 18.12
N LYS A 58 8.56 5.07 18.01
CA LYS A 58 8.76 3.67 18.39
C LYS A 58 8.58 2.79 17.17
N ILE A 59 9.48 1.82 17.01
CA ILE A 59 9.31 0.77 16.01
C ILE A 59 8.09 -0.05 16.40
N THR A 60 7.11 -0.14 15.49
CA THR A 60 5.89 -0.93 15.67
C THR A 60 6.01 -2.30 15.01
N SER A 61 6.70 -2.37 13.88
CA SER A 61 6.98 -3.61 13.17
C SER A 61 8.17 -3.46 12.23
N GLU A 62 8.70 -4.60 11.79
CA GLU A 62 9.78 -4.68 10.82
C GLU A 62 9.55 -5.87 9.88
N ILE A 63 9.87 -5.69 8.60
CA ILE A 63 10.00 -6.78 7.62
C ILE A 63 11.44 -6.75 7.12
N SER A 64 12.20 -7.80 7.39
CA SER A 64 13.65 -7.82 7.17
C SER A 64 14.05 -8.59 5.91
N GLU A 65 15.25 -8.30 5.41
CA GLU A 65 15.96 -9.04 4.36
C GLU A 65 15.25 -9.14 2.98
N LEU A 66 14.41 -8.16 2.67
CA LEU A 66 13.70 -8.07 1.40
C LEU A 66 14.65 -7.69 0.25
N ASP A 67 14.43 -8.23 -0.95
CA ASP A 67 15.12 -7.75 -2.16
C ASP A 67 14.45 -6.52 -2.80
N ASP A 68 15.03 -6.03 -3.90
CA ASP A 68 14.54 -4.86 -4.63
C ASP A 68 13.07 -4.99 -5.09
N ASP A 69 12.60 -6.19 -5.45
CA ASP A 69 11.22 -6.42 -5.91
C ASP A 69 10.25 -6.54 -4.75
N GLU A 70 10.64 -7.27 -3.70
CA GLU A 70 9.84 -7.43 -2.49
C GLU A 70 9.60 -6.10 -1.79
N VAL A 71 10.63 -5.26 -1.62
CA VAL A 71 10.46 -3.92 -1.04
C VAL A 71 9.54 -3.07 -1.90
N THR A 72 9.78 -3.06 -3.21
CA THR A 72 8.97 -2.27 -4.15
C THR A 72 7.50 -2.68 -4.07
N TYR A 73 7.23 -3.98 -4.06
CA TYR A 73 5.87 -4.51 -3.92
C TYR A 73 5.20 -4.08 -2.62
N GLN A 74 5.86 -4.25 -1.46
CA GLN A 74 5.28 -3.88 -0.17
C GLN A 74 4.94 -2.38 -0.10
N ILE A 75 5.81 -1.52 -0.63
CA ILE A 75 5.56 -0.07 -0.68
C ILE A 75 4.41 0.26 -1.63
N LEU A 76 4.39 -0.33 -2.83
CA LEU A 76 3.30 -0.13 -3.78
C LEU A 76 1.95 -0.58 -3.21
N LYS A 77 1.93 -1.70 -2.48
CA LYS A 77 0.74 -2.21 -1.79
C LYS A 77 0.20 -1.22 -0.75
N ILE A 78 1.07 -0.56 0.01
CA ILE A 78 0.66 0.47 0.98
C ILE A 78 0.06 1.68 0.26
N ILE A 79 0.73 2.18 -0.79
CA ILE A 79 0.28 3.33 -1.57
C ILE A 79 -1.07 3.04 -2.23
N ILE A 80 -1.17 1.90 -2.94
CA ILE A 80 -2.39 1.49 -3.64
C ILE A 80 -3.54 1.32 -2.66
N LYS A 81 -3.34 0.64 -1.51
CA LYS A 81 -4.39 0.49 -0.50
C LYS A 81 -4.91 1.82 0.02
N ASN A 82 -4.02 2.80 0.24
CA ASN A 82 -4.41 4.11 0.71
C ASN A 82 -5.24 4.85 -0.37
N ILE A 83 -4.78 4.90 -1.62
CA ILE A 83 -5.52 5.54 -2.73
C ILE A 83 -6.88 4.86 -2.93
N SER A 84 -6.92 3.53 -2.94
CA SER A 84 -8.16 2.77 -3.11
C SER A 84 -9.14 2.97 -1.96
N SER A 85 -8.66 3.20 -0.74
CA SER A 85 -9.53 3.52 0.40
C SER A 85 -10.21 4.88 0.27
N GLN A 86 -9.58 5.84 -0.41
CA GLN A 86 -10.14 7.17 -0.66
C GLN A 86 -11.18 7.18 -1.79
N LYS A 87 -11.30 6.07 -2.54
CA LYS A 87 -12.20 5.94 -3.69
C LYS A 87 -13.62 5.46 -3.29
N ILE A 88 -13.84 5.14 -2.02
CA ILE A 88 -15.19 4.77 -1.54
C ILE A 88 -16.10 6.00 -1.71
N ASP A 89 -17.19 5.85 -2.46
CA ASP A 89 -18.13 6.94 -2.73
C ASP A 89 -18.85 7.33 -1.42
N GLU A 90 -18.89 8.62 -1.11
CA GLU A 90 -19.64 9.16 0.03
C GLU A 90 -21.11 8.70 0.00
N LYS A 91 -21.67 8.53 -1.20
CA LYS A 91 -23.02 7.99 -1.40
C LYS A 91 -23.17 6.55 -0.93
N ASP A 92 -22.16 5.72 -1.10
CA ASP A 92 -22.19 4.33 -0.62
C ASP A 92 -22.15 4.31 0.92
N VAL A 93 -21.37 5.20 1.54
CA VAL A 93 -21.31 5.36 3.00
C VAL A 93 -22.65 5.83 3.56
N ASP A 94 -23.25 6.86 2.96
CA ASP A 94 -24.56 7.38 3.35
C ASP A 94 -25.66 6.33 3.21
N LEU A 95 -25.62 5.55 2.13
CA LEU A 95 -26.57 4.47 1.90
C LEU A 95 -26.42 3.36 2.94
N ILE A 96 -25.19 2.97 3.28
CA ILE A 96 -24.91 2.00 4.35
C ILE A 96 -25.50 2.48 5.68
N ASP A 97 -25.22 3.73 6.08
CA ASP A 97 -25.72 4.29 7.34
C ASP A 97 -27.27 4.29 7.39
N LYS A 98 -27.91 4.67 6.28
CA LYS A 98 -29.38 4.63 6.16
C LYS A 98 -29.94 3.20 6.28
N LEU A 99 -29.33 2.23 5.62
CA LEU A 99 -29.76 0.83 5.67
C LEU A 99 -29.57 0.24 7.08
N ILE A 100 -28.48 0.58 7.77
CA ILE A 100 -28.24 0.18 9.17
C ILE A 100 -29.33 0.76 10.08
N LYS A 101 -29.64 2.05 9.96
CA LYS A 101 -30.71 2.71 10.75
C LYS A 101 -32.09 2.09 10.53
N ASN A 102 -32.32 1.50 9.36
CA ASN A 102 -33.55 0.78 9.01
C ASN A 102 -33.51 -0.72 9.34
N ASN A 103 -32.45 -1.24 9.95
CA ASN A 103 -32.21 -2.66 10.21
C ASN A 103 -32.21 -3.55 8.94
N GLU A 104 -31.85 -2.99 7.79
CA GLU A 104 -31.81 -3.70 6.50
C GLU A 104 -30.44 -4.39 6.28
N PHE A 105 -30.02 -5.23 7.24
CA PHE A 105 -28.67 -5.79 7.29
C PHE A 105 -28.27 -6.63 6.07
N GLU A 106 -29.21 -7.37 5.48
CA GLU A 106 -28.94 -8.15 4.25
C GLU A 106 -28.50 -7.24 3.09
N LYS A 107 -29.14 -6.07 2.95
CA LYS A 107 -28.78 -5.09 1.92
C LYS A 107 -27.45 -4.42 2.23
N VAL A 108 -27.13 -4.22 3.52
CA VAL A 108 -25.82 -3.73 3.95
C VAL A 108 -24.74 -4.73 3.53
N SER A 109 -24.91 -6.02 3.82
CA SER A 109 -23.94 -7.06 3.44
C SER A 109 -23.67 -7.07 1.94
N GLN A 110 -24.73 -7.07 1.11
CA GLN A 110 -24.60 -7.05 -0.34
C GLN A 110 -23.87 -5.79 -0.86
N LEU A 111 -24.16 -4.63 -0.27
CA LEU A 111 -23.50 -3.38 -0.65
C LEU A 111 -22.02 -3.38 -0.24
N VAL A 112 -21.70 -3.85 0.96
CA VAL A 112 -20.31 -3.95 1.45
C VAL A 112 -19.50 -4.92 0.59
N GLU A 113 -20.06 -6.09 0.25
CA GLU A 113 -19.42 -7.06 -0.65
C GLU A 113 -19.09 -6.43 -2.00
N LYS A 114 -20.06 -5.74 -2.60
CA LYS A 114 -19.86 -5.05 -3.88
C LYS A 114 -18.80 -3.96 -3.81
N VAL A 115 -18.78 -3.16 -2.74
CA VAL A 115 -17.76 -2.12 -2.55
C VAL A 115 -16.36 -2.75 -2.39
N GLN A 116 -16.26 -3.86 -1.67
CA GLN A 116 -15.01 -4.60 -1.50
C GLN A 116 -14.52 -5.21 -2.82
N GLU A 117 -15.41 -5.81 -3.61
CA GLU A 117 -15.08 -6.38 -4.92
C GLU A 117 -14.60 -5.30 -5.90
N ASN A 118 -15.31 -4.16 -5.96
CA ASN A 118 -14.90 -3.01 -6.78
C ASN A 118 -13.52 -2.48 -6.36
N ARG A 119 -13.24 -2.44 -5.05
CA ARG A 119 -11.94 -2.02 -4.52
C ARG A 119 -10.84 -3.01 -4.92
N TYR A 120 -11.07 -4.31 -4.75
CA TYR A 120 -10.14 -5.36 -5.15
C TYR A 120 -9.81 -5.26 -6.64
N GLN A 121 -10.84 -5.12 -7.49
CA GLN A 121 -10.65 -5.00 -8.93
C GLN A 121 -9.84 -3.75 -9.29
N TYR A 122 -10.09 -2.62 -8.64
CA TYR A 122 -9.31 -1.40 -8.85
C TYR A 122 -7.85 -1.55 -8.39
N GLU A 123 -7.59 -2.15 -7.23
CA GLU A 123 -6.24 -2.43 -6.75
C GLU A 123 -5.49 -3.35 -7.74
N LYS A 124 -6.14 -4.40 -8.23
CA LYS A 124 -5.61 -5.32 -9.25
C LYS A 124 -5.23 -4.59 -10.54
N GLU A 125 -6.12 -3.76 -11.09
CA GLU A 125 -5.84 -2.97 -12.29
C GLU A 125 -4.63 -2.05 -12.13
N LEU A 126 -4.42 -1.48 -10.94
CA LEU A 126 -3.24 -0.68 -10.66
C LEU A 126 -1.97 -1.53 -10.69
N PHE A 127 -1.98 -2.71 -10.06
CA PHE A 127 -0.82 -3.60 -10.11
C PHE A 127 -0.51 -4.10 -11.52
N GLU A 128 -1.52 -4.43 -12.33
CA GLU A 128 -1.34 -4.83 -13.73
C GLU A 128 -0.68 -3.73 -14.58
N LYS A 129 -1.04 -2.46 -14.35
CA LYS A 129 -0.41 -1.30 -15.02
C LYS A 129 1.06 -1.14 -14.66
N ILE A 130 1.43 -1.49 -13.43
CA ILE A 130 2.79 -1.32 -12.92
C ILE A 130 3.67 -2.46 -13.44
N SER A 131 3.32 -3.70 -13.13
CA SER A 131 4.09 -4.89 -13.46
C SER A 131 3.26 -6.17 -13.36
N PRO A 132 3.33 -7.08 -14.35
CA PRO A 132 2.71 -8.40 -14.26
C PRO A 132 3.18 -9.23 -13.06
N LEU A 133 4.42 -9.02 -12.60
CA LEU A 133 4.95 -9.70 -11.41
C LEU A 133 4.18 -9.30 -10.15
N TYR A 134 3.94 -8.00 -9.95
CA TYR A 134 3.25 -7.49 -8.77
C TYR A 134 1.76 -7.82 -8.79
N ALA A 135 1.14 -7.83 -9.97
CA ALA A 135 -0.23 -8.31 -10.13
C ALA A 135 -0.36 -9.78 -9.71
N LEU A 136 0.57 -10.63 -10.13
CA LEU A 136 0.59 -12.05 -9.73
C LEU A 136 0.75 -12.23 -8.22
N TRP A 137 1.61 -11.43 -7.58
CA TRP A 137 1.78 -11.48 -6.12
C TRP A 137 0.51 -11.02 -5.39
N PHE A 138 -0.11 -9.93 -5.86
CA PHE A 138 -1.36 -9.44 -5.31
C PHE A 138 -2.48 -10.48 -5.38
N GLU A 139 -2.66 -11.14 -6.53
CA GLU A 139 -3.66 -12.18 -6.71
C GLU A 139 -3.44 -13.36 -5.75
N LYS A 140 -2.18 -13.81 -5.59
CA LYS A 140 -1.86 -14.93 -4.68
C LYS A 140 -2.14 -14.63 -3.21
N GLU A 141 -2.06 -13.37 -2.79
CA GLU A 141 -2.40 -12.97 -1.43
C GLU A 141 -3.92 -12.91 -1.16
N HIS A 142 -4.75 -12.95 -2.22
CA HIS A 142 -6.22 -12.88 -2.14
C HIS A 142 -6.91 -14.21 -2.50
N GLN A 143 -6.14 -15.29 -2.64
CA GLN A 143 -6.63 -16.68 -2.77
C GLN A 143 -6.66 -17.36 -1.41
#